data_AF-U7QRM7-F1
#
_entry.id   AF-U7QRM7-F1
#
_cell.length_a   1.000
_cell.length_b   1.000
_cell.length_c   1.000
_cell.angle_alpha   90.00
_cell.angle_beta   90.00
_cell.angle_gamma   90.00
#
_symmetry.space_group_name_H-M   'P 1'
#
loop_
_entity.id
_entity.type
_entity.pdbx_description
1 polymer ?
#
loop_
_entity_poly.entity_id
_entity_poly.type
_entity_poly.pdbx_seq_one_letter_code
_entity_poly.pdbx_strand_id
1 'polypeptide(L)'
;EIYVNEDGCIRIHFHWDRYDKADENASCWVRFAQGWNGSGYGFMAVPRIGQEVIVSYLNGDIDRPIVTGCTYNGLNRPPLDLPAEKTRTTFKTRTHKGDGFNELRFEDAKDQEEIYLHGQRDLTAHIQHDTYWHIKHDHKQRIDNNRYSEIRADDHRKIAGSGKYSTDGDVSHRITGSQHLQTGEALVAESGQETHLKSGGKIVLEAASEITLKIGGHFIRLTPGGILTSPNLSVGQGSAGAGRGLSLQLPEGVEPLPGVKSPVKPICALQAQRDVNLTINNQEDE
;
A
#
# COMPACT_ATOMS: atom_id res chain seq x y z
N GLU A 1 -22.97 -18.99 10.05
CA GLU A 1 -21.77 -18.37 10.64
C GLU A 1 -22.07 -17.00 11.27
N ILE A 2 -22.82 -16.10 10.60
CA ILE A 2 -23.26 -14.82 11.17
C ILE A 2 -24.78 -14.72 11.00
N TYR A 3 -25.50 -14.31 12.05
CA TYR A 3 -26.94 -14.06 12.03
C TYR A 3 -27.25 -12.82 12.87
N VAL A 4 -27.65 -11.74 12.20
CA VAL A 4 -27.80 -10.40 12.78
C VAL A 4 -28.90 -9.65 12.03
N ASN A 5 -29.69 -8.84 12.72
CA ASN A 5 -30.75 -8.02 12.10
C ASN A 5 -30.23 -6.63 11.63
N GLU A 6 -31.11 -5.79 11.11
CA GLU A 6 -30.77 -4.47 10.57
C GLU A 6 -30.23 -3.49 11.63
N ASP A 7 -30.60 -3.67 12.90
CA ASP A 7 -30.16 -2.88 14.05
C ASP A 7 -28.87 -3.40 14.68
N GLY A 8 -28.27 -4.45 14.13
CA GLY A 8 -27.08 -5.07 14.71
C GLY A 8 -27.39 -5.93 15.94
N CYS A 9 -28.62 -6.42 16.13
CA CYS A 9 -28.97 -7.34 17.21
C CYS A 9 -28.73 -8.79 16.80
N ILE A 10 -28.41 -9.66 17.77
CA ILE A 10 -28.19 -11.10 17.57
C ILE A 10 -29.27 -11.94 18.29
N ARG A 11 -29.30 -13.24 18.02
CA ARG A 11 -30.02 -14.24 18.82
C ARG A 11 -29.02 -14.99 19.70
N ILE A 12 -29.44 -15.38 20.88
CA ILE A 12 -28.62 -16.12 21.86
C ILE A 12 -29.38 -17.37 22.30
N HIS A 13 -28.67 -18.41 22.71
CA HIS A 13 -29.25 -19.59 23.34
C HIS A 13 -28.71 -19.70 24.76
N PHE A 14 -29.59 -19.75 25.75
CA PHE A 14 -29.20 -19.80 27.15
C PHE A 14 -28.87 -21.23 27.56
N HIS A 15 -27.82 -21.42 28.36
CA HIS A 15 -27.41 -22.76 28.81
C HIS A 15 -28.47 -23.48 29.67
N TRP A 16 -29.36 -22.74 30.32
CA TRP A 16 -30.45 -23.30 31.11
C TRP A 16 -31.71 -23.61 30.30
N ASP A 17 -31.78 -23.15 29.04
CA ASP A 17 -32.91 -23.43 28.17
C ASP A 17 -32.83 -24.85 27.61
N ARG A 18 -33.84 -25.65 27.96
CA ARG A 18 -33.96 -27.07 27.61
C ARG A 18 -35.10 -27.34 26.63
N TYR A 19 -35.90 -26.32 26.32
CA TYR A 19 -37.15 -26.48 25.58
C TYR A 19 -36.95 -26.12 24.12
N ASP A 20 -36.27 -25.01 23.86
CA ASP A 20 -36.03 -24.54 22.51
C ASP A 20 -34.69 -25.04 21.96
N LYS A 21 -34.64 -25.13 20.63
CA LYS A 21 -33.42 -25.47 19.91
C LYS A 21 -32.52 -24.24 19.85
N ALA A 22 -31.21 -24.46 19.79
CA ALA A 22 -30.22 -23.43 19.54
C ALA A 22 -30.23 -23.00 18.05
N ASP A 23 -31.35 -22.45 17.59
CA ASP A 23 -31.59 -21.96 16.23
C ASP A 23 -32.06 -20.49 16.22
N GLU A 24 -32.52 -19.98 15.08
CA GLU A 24 -32.95 -18.58 14.92
C GLU A 24 -34.12 -18.16 15.82
N ASN A 25 -34.85 -19.13 16.42
CA ASN A 25 -35.99 -18.88 17.29
C ASN A 25 -35.64 -18.93 18.78
N ALA A 26 -34.37 -19.20 19.13
CA ALA A 26 -33.91 -19.47 20.51
C ALA A 26 -34.11 -18.33 21.54
N SER A 27 -34.22 -17.08 21.09
CA SER A 27 -34.43 -15.92 21.98
C SER A 27 -35.14 -14.81 21.24
N CYS A 28 -35.48 -13.69 21.88
CA CYS A 28 -35.75 -12.43 21.17
C CYS A 28 -34.47 -11.86 20.52
N TRP A 29 -34.57 -10.75 19.78
CA TRP A 29 -33.39 -10.00 19.33
C TRP A 29 -32.74 -9.28 20.51
N VAL A 30 -31.43 -9.52 20.69
CA VAL A 30 -30.66 -8.98 21.82
C VAL A 30 -29.58 -8.03 21.30
N ARG A 31 -29.54 -6.82 21.86
CA ARG A 31 -28.47 -5.85 21.61
C ARG A 31 -27.18 -6.30 22.30
N PHE A 32 -26.04 -5.92 21.75
CA PHE A 32 -24.75 -6.11 22.39
C PHE A 32 -23.96 -4.81 22.49
N ALA A 33 -23.28 -4.64 23.62
CA ALA A 33 -22.46 -3.49 23.91
C ALA A 33 -21.28 -3.40 22.92
N GLN A 34 -21.05 -2.20 22.39
CA GLN A 34 -19.85 -1.85 21.64
C GLN A 34 -18.91 -1.03 22.52
N GLY A 35 -17.61 -1.09 22.24
CA GLY A 35 -16.64 -0.22 22.91
C GLY A 35 -16.81 1.28 22.59
N TRP A 36 -17.42 1.61 21.45
CA TRP A 36 -17.72 2.98 21.03
C TRP A 36 -18.82 2.98 19.96
N ASN A 37 -19.74 3.94 20.01
CA ASN A 37 -20.81 4.09 19.03
C ASN A 37 -21.19 5.57 18.83
N GLY A 38 -21.81 5.84 17.68
CA GLY A 38 -22.39 7.11 17.32
C GLY A 38 -23.40 6.97 16.19
N SER A 39 -23.92 8.09 15.72
CA SER A 39 -24.87 8.16 14.60
C SER A 39 -24.15 7.82 13.29
N GLY A 40 -23.95 6.54 12.97
CA GLY A 40 -23.28 6.10 11.74
C GLY A 40 -21.75 6.02 11.78
N TYR A 41 -21.14 6.06 12.97
CA TYR A 41 -19.71 5.81 13.20
C TYR A 41 -19.50 5.03 14.51
N GLY A 42 -18.32 4.45 14.71
CA GLY A 42 -17.94 3.72 15.94
C GLY A 42 -17.31 2.36 15.66
N PHE A 43 -17.32 1.49 16.66
CA PHE A 43 -16.83 0.11 16.56
C PHE A 43 -17.97 -0.88 16.38
N MET A 44 -17.74 -1.88 15.54
CA MET A 44 -18.72 -2.92 15.25
C MET A 44 -18.02 -4.25 14.99
N ALA A 45 -18.12 -5.17 15.94
CA ALA A 45 -17.62 -6.54 15.80
C ALA A 45 -18.75 -7.52 16.16
N VAL A 46 -19.50 -7.98 15.15
CA VAL A 46 -20.68 -8.83 15.35
C VAL A 46 -20.26 -10.22 15.85
N PRO A 47 -20.74 -10.67 17.03
CA PRO A 47 -20.54 -12.04 17.49
C PRO A 47 -21.04 -13.04 16.45
N ARG A 48 -20.22 -14.04 16.16
CA ARG A 48 -20.55 -15.12 15.23
C ARG A 48 -21.31 -16.23 15.95
N ILE A 49 -22.09 -16.99 15.19
CA ILE A 49 -22.82 -18.16 15.69
C ILE A 49 -21.81 -19.13 16.33
N GLY A 50 -22.08 -19.53 17.58
CA GLY A 50 -21.22 -20.43 18.37
C GLY A 50 -20.19 -19.72 19.26
N GLN A 51 -20.11 -18.38 19.23
CA GLN A 51 -19.30 -17.62 20.18
C GLN A 51 -20.04 -17.41 21.50
N GLU A 52 -19.30 -17.47 22.60
CA GLU A 52 -19.84 -17.28 23.95
C GLU A 52 -19.88 -15.79 24.31
N VAL A 53 -21.00 -15.37 24.89
CA VAL A 53 -21.29 -13.98 25.25
C VAL A 53 -21.74 -13.88 26.69
N ILE A 54 -21.43 -12.75 27.33
CA ILE A 54 -21.92 -12.41 28.67
C ILE A 54 -23.22 -11.63 28.52
N VAL A 55 -24.28 -12.11 29.15
CA VAL A 55 -25.60 -11.47 29.13
C VAL A 55 -25.85 -10.80 30.48
N SER A 56 -26.20 -9.52 30.42
CA SER A 56 -26.73 -8.74 31.54
C SER A 56 -28.22 -8.43 31.30
N TYR A 57 -28.89 -7.96 32.34
CA TYR A 57 -30.32 -7.68 32.32
C TYR A 57 -30.56 -6.23 32.75
N LEU A 58 -31.26 -5.45 31.92
CA LEU A 58 -31.51 -4.04 32.20
C LEU A 58 -32.39 -3.92 33.45
N ASN A 59 -31.91 -3.20 34.48
CA ASN A 59 -32.57 -3.09 35.78
C ASN A 59 -32.87 -4.45 36.46
N GLY A 60 -32.13 -5.51 36.11
CA GLY A 60 -32.38 -6.86 36.61
C GLY A 60 -33.60 -7.56 36.00
N ASP A 61 -34.22 -6.99 34.97
CA ASP A 61 -35.38 -7.58 34.28
C ASP A 61 -34.92 -8.63 33.26
N ILE A 62 -35.26 -9.91 33.53
CA ILE A 62 -34.88 -11.04 32.69
C ILE A 62 -35.44 -10.97 31.27
N ASP A 63 -36.54 -10.23 31.08
CA ASP A 63 -37.19 -10.02 29.79
C ASP A 63 -36.48 -8.93 28.95
N ARG A 64 -35.45 -8.27 29.53
CA ARG A 64 -34.66 -7.21 28.88
C ARG A 64 -33.17 -7.57 28.86
N PRO A 65 -32.78 -8.65 28.16
CA PRO A 65 -31.39 -9.02 28.04
C PRO A 65 -30.59 -8.01 27.20
N ILE A 66 -29.33 -7.86 27.55
CA ILE A 66 -28.31 -7.14 26.77
C ILE A 66 -26.98 -7.87 26.90
N VAL A 67 -26.31 -8.10 25.79
CA VAL A 67 -24.95 -8.68 25.83
C VAL A 67 -23.95 -7.58 26.19
N THR A 68 -23.09 -7.85 27.16
CA THR A 68 -22.12 -6.87 27.71
C THR A 68 -20.66 -7.27 27.51
N GLY A 69 -20.40 -8.47 27.03
CA GLY A 69 -19.03 -8.93 26.74
C GLY A 69 -19.00 -10.24 25.97
N CYS A 70 -17.79 -10.64 25.58
CA CYS A 70 -17.48 -11.93 24.95
C CYS A 70 -16.31 -12.57 25.69
N THR A 71 -16.27 -13.89 25.73
CA THR A 71 -15.20 -14.66 26.37
C THR A 71 -14.64 -15.71 25.42
N TYR A 72 -13.37 -16.05 25.61
CA TYR A 72 -12.79 -17.26 25.04
C TYR A 72 -13.09 -18.46 25.95
N ASN A 73 -13.15 -19.65 25.37
CA ASN A 73 -13.40 -20.90 26.06
C ASN A 73 -12.61 -22.06 25.39
N GLY A 74 -12.84 -23.31 25.80
CA GLY A 74 -12.11 -24.46 25.27
C GLY A 74 -12.29 -24.71 23.76
N LEU A 75 -13.43 -24.29 23.21
CA LEU A 75 -13.75 -24.39 21.79
C LEU A 75 -13.27 -23.15 21.02
N ASN A 76 -13.62 -21.96 21.51
CA ASN A 76 -13.19 -20.67 20.99
C ASN A 76 -11.95 -20.20 21.77
N ARG A 77 -10.77 -20.67 21.36
CA ARG A 77 -9.51 -20.30 22.02
C ARG A 77 -9.08 -18.87 21.66
N PRO A 78 -8.26 -18.22 22.52
CA PRO A 78 -7.65 -16.94 22.19
C PRO A 78 -6.84 -17.00 20.89
N PRO A 79 -6.69 -15.88 20.16
CA PRO A 79 -5.92 -15.82 18.91
C PRO A 79 -4.40 -15.84 19.12
N LEU A 80 -3.95 -15.84 20.37
CA LEU A 80 -2.55 -15.85 20.80
C LEU A 80 -2.24 -17.15 21.55
N ASP A 81 -1.00 -17.63 21.42
CA ASP A 81 -0.49 -18.78 22.16
C ASP A 81 -0.10 -18.36 23.59
N LEU A 82 -1.08 -18.36 24.49
CA LEU A 82 -0.90 -17.95 25.88
C LEU A 82 -0.47 -19.14 26.76
N PRO A 83 0.51 -18.95 27.68
CA PRO A 83 1.09 -17.68 28.12
C PRO A 83 2.36 -17.23 27.38
N ALA A 84 2.79 -17.93 26.33
CA ALA A 84 4.05 -17.62 25.62
C ALA A 84 4.02 -16.23 24.97
N GLU A 85 2.89 -15.84 24.39
CA GLU A 85 2.67 -14.60 23.64
C GLU A 85 2.01 -13.49 24.50
N LYS A 86 2.24 -13.51 25.81
CA LYS A 86 1.59 -12.60 26.78
C LYS A 86 1.89 -11.10 26.57
N THR A 87 2.92 -10.76 25.82
CA THR A 87 3.31 -9.37 25.47
C THR A 87 2.67 -8.87 24.18
N ARG A 88 1.82 -9.69 23.54
CA ARG A 88 1.15 -9.32 22.28
C ARG A 88 -0.26 -8.82 22.52
N THR A 89 -0.63 -7.82 21.72
CA THR A 89 -2.01 -7.37 21.55
C THR A 89 -2.40 -7.54 20.09
N THR A 90 -3.57 -8.13 19.79
CA THR A 90 -3.98 -8.38 18.39
C THR A 90 -5.45 -8.10 18.13
N PHE A 91 -5.75 -7.55 16.96
CA PHE A 91 -7.06 -7.48 16.35
C PHE A 91 -7.06 -8.41 15.13
N LYS A 92 -7.54 -9.63 15.33
CA LYS A 92 -7.55 -10.69 14.32
C LYS A 92 -8.97 -11.04 13.89
N THR A 93 -9.23 -10.97 12.59
CA THR A 93 -10.52 -11.31 11.98
C THR A 93 -10.43 -12.66 11.26
N ARG A 94 -11.55 -13.26 10.88
CA ARG A 94 -11.58 -14.52 10.10
C ARG A 94 -12.37 -14.33 8.82
N THR A 95 -11.88 -14.84 7.69
CA THR A 95 -12.63 -14.90 6.44
C THR A 95 -14.00 -15.56 6.67
N HIS A 96 -15.08 -14.92 6.25
CA HIS A 96 -16.43 -15.49 6.34
C HIS A 96 -16.59 -16.59 5.28
N LYS A 97 -17.05 -17.78 5.69
CA LYS A 97 -17.24 -18.95 4.81
C LYS A 97 -15.99 -19.29 3.97
N GLY A 98 -14.81 -19.14 4.54
CA GLY A 98 -13.55 -19.47 3.89
C GLY A 98 -12.38 -19.46 4.86
N ASP A 99 -11.19 -19.67 4.31
CA ASP A 99 -9.94 -19.69 5.07
C ASP A 99 -9.24 -18.33 5.03
N GLY A 100 -8.39 -18.08 6.03
CA GLY A 100 -7.60 -16.85 6.14
C GLY A 100 -8.10 -15.83 7.16
N PHE A 101 -7.33 -14.74 7.28
CA PHE A 101 -7.53 -13.71 8.30
C PHE A 101 -6.90 -12.37 7.91
N ASN A 102 -7.47 -11.28 8.40
CA ASN A 102 -6.76 -9.99 8.50
C ASN A 102 -6.31 -9.78 9.94
N GLU A 103 -5.16 -9.15 10.15
CA GLU A 103 -4.58 -8.95 11.47
C GLU A 103 -3.87 -7.61 11.59
N LEU A 104 -4.14 -6.92 12.70
CA LEU A 104 -3.29 -5.84 13.22
C LEU A 104 -2.79 -6.30 14.59
N ARG A 105 -1.47 -6.43 14.74
CA ARG A 105 -0.85 -6.94 15.96
C ARG A 105 0.28 -6.04 16.42
N PHE A 106 0.41 -5.92 17.74
CA PHE A 106 1.45 -5.22 18.45
C PHE A 106 2.21 -6.21 19.32
N GLU A 107 3.54 -6.21 19.24
CA GLU A 107 4.45 -6.90 20.16
C GLU A 107 5.15 -5.85 21.02
N ASP A 108 5.05 -6.00 22.35
CA ASP A 108 5.62 -5.08 23.34
C ASP A 108 6.81 -5.69 24.10
N ALA A 109 7.31 -6.86 23.68
CA ALA A 109 8.53 -7.42 24.22
C ALA A 109 9.72 -6.49 23.94
N LYS A 110 10.45 -6.13 25.00
CA LYS A 110 11.60 -5.22 24.94
C LYS A 110 12.62 -5.67 23.89
N ASP A 111 13.05 -4.73 23.06
CA ASP A 111 14.02 -4.92 21.97
C ASP A 111 13.52 -5.86 20.85
N GLN A 112 12.23 -6.19 20.84
CA GLN A 112 11.53 -7.02 19.84
C GLN A 112 10.18 -6.40 19.43
N GLU A 113 10.01 -5.10 19.69
CA GLU A 113 8.76 -4.41 19.46
C GLU A 113 8.40 -4.42 17.96
N GLU A 114 7.15 -4.75 17.64
CA GLU A 114 6.69 -4.90 16.26
C GLU A 114 5.25 -4.43 16.11
N ILE A 115 4.97 -3.74 15.01
CA ILE A 115 3.61 -3.61 14.47
C ILE A 115 3.51 -4.48 13.23
N TYR A 116 2.62 -5.47 13.26
CA TYR A 116 2.34 -6.36 12.15
C TYR A 116 0.97 -6.05 11.56
N LEU A 117 0.95 -5.79 10.25
CA LEU A 117 -0.26 -5.58 9.47
C LEU A 117 -0.36 -6.65 8.37
N HIS A 118 -1.41 -7.46 8.42
CA HIS A 118 -1.71 -8.49 7.43
C HIS A 118 -3.05 -8.25 6.76
N GLY A 119 -3.03 -8.07 5.44
CA GLY A 119 -4.21 -8.13 4.60
C GLY A 119 -4.30 -9.49 3.91
N GLN A 120 -5.42 -10.19 4.06
CA GLN A 120 -5.64 -11.49 3.42
C GLN A 120 -5.71 -11.41 1.89
N ARG A 121 -6.08 -10.24 1.35
CA ARG A 121 -6.27 -10.00 -0.07
C ARG A 121 -5.78 -8.60 -0.45
N ASP A 122 -6.66 -7.61 -0.40
CA ASP A 122 -6.37 -6.25 -0.84
C ASP A 122 -6.17 -5.33 0.38
N LEU A 123 -5.14 -4.48 0.35
CA LEU A 123 -4.96 -3.36 1.27
C LEU A 123 -5.16 -2.05 0.50
N THR A 124 -6.20 -1.30 0.85
CA THR A 124 -6.46 0.04 0.26
C THR A 124 -6.26 1.10 1.33
N ALA A 125 -5.36 2.05 1.08
CA ALA A 125 -5.18 3.24 1.89
C ALA A 125 -5.54 4.48 1.06
N HIS A 126 -6.53 5.25 1.52
CA HIS A 126 -6.98 6.48 0.86
C HIS A 126 -6.79 7.67 1.79
N ILE A 127 -5.83 8.53 1.45
CA ILE A 127 -5.42 9.68 2.27
C ILE A 127 -5.84 10.96 1.53
N GLN A 128 -6.62 11.81 2.19
CA GLN A 128 -7.17 13.04 1.58
C GLN A 128 -6.19 14.22 1.58
N HIS A 129 -5.10 14.11 2.34
CA HIS A 129 -4.10 15.17 2.49
C HIS A 129 -2.70 14.56 2.41
N ASP A 130 -1.95 14.56 3.50
CA ASP A 130 -0.54 14.19 3.50
C ASP A 130 -0.29 12.80 4.12
N THR A 131 0.74 12.14 3.63
CA THR A 131 1.34 10.97 4.29
C THR A 131 2.81 11.28 4.58
N TYR A 132 3.27 10.93 5.79
CA TYR A 132 4.65 11.13 6.21
C TYR A 132 5.26 9.81 6.70
N TRP A 133 6.47 9.50 6.22
CA TRP A 133 7.23 8.33 6.62
C TRP A 133 8.63 8.76 7.09
N HIS A 134 8.97 8.47 8.35
CA HIS A 134 10.32 8.63 8.88
C HIS A 134 10.82 7.29 9.41
N ILE A 135 11.69 6.65 8.64
CA ILE A 135 12.26 5.35 8.94
C ILE A 135 13.73 5.57 9.30
N LYS A 136 14.10 5.28 10.55
CA LYS A 136 15.44 5.56 11.10
C LYS A 136 16.51 4.57 10.66
N HIS A 137 16.11 3.39 10.20
CA HIS A 137 17.02 2.35 9.74
C HIS A 137 16.69 2.00 8.28
N ASP A 138 16.18 0.80 8.00
CA ASP A 138 15.99 0.32 6.63
C ASP A 138 14.52 0.30 6.20
N HIS A 139 14.29 0.57 4.92
CA HIS A 139 13.02 0.30 4.24
C HIS A 139 13.23 -0.80 3.19
N LYS A 140 12.55 -1.94 3.36
CA LYS A 140 12.57 -3.06 2.41
C LYS A 140 11.19 -3.20 1.76
N GLN A 141 11.16 -3.26 0.44
CA GLN A 141 9.93 -3.44 -0.33
C GLN A 141 10.15 -4.51 -1.40
N ARG A 142 9.23 -5.47 -1.49
CA ARG A 142 9.18 -6.51 -2.53
C ARG A 142 7.79 -6.51 -3.15
N ILE A 143 7.73 -6.49 -4.47
CA ILE A 143 6.50 -6.55 -5.26
C ILE A 143 6.72 -7.69 -6.27
N ASP A 144 5.95 -8.76 -6.14
CA ASP A 144 6.14 -9.96 -6.98
C ASP A 144 5.52 -9.83 -8.38
N ASN A 145 4.68 -8.81 -8.58
CA ASN A 145 4.09 -8.50 -9.88
C ASN A 145 4.45 -7.05 -10.28
N ASN A 146 3.46 -6.19 -10.52
CA ASN A 146 3.69 -4.86 -11.08
C ASN A 146 3.63 -3.75 -10.02
N ARG A 147 4.46 -2.71 -10.22
CA ARG A 147 4.36 -1.43 -9.51
C ARG A 147 3.96 -0.33 -10.50
N TYR A 148 2.91 0.42 -10.16
CA TYR A 148 2.54 1.66 -10.85
C TYR A 148 2.68 2.85 -9.91
N SER A 149 3.18 3.97 -10.43
CA SER A 149 3.39 5.20 -9.67
C SER A 149 3.13 6.41 -10.56
N GLU A 150 2.14 7.22 -10.21
CA GLU A 150 1.85 8.50 -10.86
C GLU A 150 2.12 9.63 -9.87
N ILE A 151 3.03 10.53 -10.23
CA ILE A 151 3.30 11.76 -9.48
C ILE A 151 2.97 12.90 -10.45
N ARG A 152 1.94 13.69 -10.10
CA ARG A 152 1.40 14.71 -11.02
C ARG A 152 2.21 16.00 -11.03
N ALA A 153 2.97 16.24 -9.98
CA ALA A 153 3.86 17.38 -9.84
C ALA A 153 5.30 16.87 -9.77
N ASP A 154 6.04 17.21 -8.72
CA ASP A 154 7.48 16.96 -8.66
C ASP A 154 7.83 15.71 -7.86
N ASP A 155 8.78 14.92 -8.38
CA ASP A 155 9.47 13.84 -7.65
C ASP A 155 10.91 14.26 -7.37
N HIS A 156 11.24 14.48 -6.09
CA HIS A 156 12.57 14.84 -5.65
C HIS A 156 13.24 13.67 -4.95
N ARG A 157 14.27 13.10 -5.58
CA ARG A 157 15.03 11.96 -5.04
C ARG A 157 16.49 12.33 -4.80
N LYS A 158 16.93 12.24 -3.54
CA LYS A 158 18.34 12.38 -3.15
C LYS A 158 18.84 11.09 -2.50
N ILE A 159 19.92 10.54 -3.03
CA ILE A 159 20.64 9.39 -2.45
C ILE A 159 22.04 9.89 -2.11
N ALA A 160 22.40 9.87 -0.83
CA ALA A 160 23.73 10.33 -0.38
C ALA A 160 24.84 9.30 -0.65
N GLY A 161 24.50 8.00 -0.61
CA GLY A 161 25.39 6.91 -0.97
C GLY A 161 25.26 6.53 -2.44
N SER A 162 25.34 5.23 -2.74
CA SER A 162 25.21 4.71 -4.11
C SER A 162 23.77 4.30 -4.45
N GLY A 163 23.33 4.57 -5.67
CA GLY A 163 22.16 3.93 -6.29
C GLY A 163 22.60 2.85 -7.29
N LYS A 164 21.95 1.69 -7.25
CA LYS A 164 22.17 0.61 -8.21
C LYS A 164 20.83 0.19 -8.78
N TYR A 165 20.72 0.12 -10.10
CA TYR A 165 19.50 -0.23 -10.82
C TYR A 165 19.85 -1.28 -11.87
N SER A 166 19.02 -2.31 -11.96
CA SER A 166 19.15 -3.38 -12.95
C SER A 166 17.75 -3.64 -13.48
N THR A 167 17.65 -3.66 -14.80
CA THR A 167 16.42 -3.95 -15.53
C THR A 167 16.77 -5.01 -16.56
N ASP A 168 16.09 -6.15 -16.48
CA ASP A 168 16.32 -7.26 -17.42
C ASP A 168 15.60 -7.02 -18.76
N GLY A 169 14.53 -6.23 -18.74
CA GLY A 169 13.78 -5.80 -19.93
C GLY A 169 14.17 -4.41 -20.41
N ASP A 170 13.28 -3.80 -21.20
CA ASP A 170 13.49 -2.49 -21.79
C ASP A 170 13.31 -1.35 -20.79
N VAL A 171 14.03 -0.25 -21.01
CA VAL A 171 13.84 1.03 -20.31
C VAL A 171 13.55 2.12 -21.33
N SER A 172 12.41 2.81 -21.18
CA SER A 172 12.03 3.96 -21.99
C SER A 172 11.98 5.23 -21.14
N HIS A 173 12.76 6.24 -21.53
CA HIS A 173 12.74 7.57 -20.91
C HIS A 173 12.30 8.60 -21.95
N ARG A 174 11.12 9.20 -21.74
CA ARG A 174 10.65 10.35 -22.51
C ARG A 174 10.77 11.61 -21.66
N ILE A 175 11.62 12.53 -22.08
CA ILE A 175 11.80 13.83 -21.44
C ILE A 175 11.44 14.90 -22.48
N THR A 176 10.40 15.69 -22.18
CA THR A 176 9.95 16.79 -23.05
C THR A 176 10.79 18.05 -22.87
N GLY A 177 11.30 18.26 -21.66
CA GLY A 177 12.23 19.34 -21.31
C GLY A 177 13.69 18.96 -21.55
N SER A 178 14.57 19.43 -20.67
CA SER A 178 16.00 19.11 -20.71
C SER A 178 16.36 17.90 -19.85
N GLN A 179 17.39 17.18 -20.28
CA GLN A 179 18.09 16.19 -19.47
C GLN A 179 19.51 16.69 -19.21
N HIS A 180 19.88 16.79 -17.93
CA HIS A 180 21.24 17.11 -17.50
C HIS A 180 21.87 15.87 -16.89
N LEU A 181 23.07 15.51 -17.36
CA LEU A 181 23.85 14.40 -16.83
C LEU A 181 25.27 14.91 -16.54
N GLN A 182 25.70 14.76 -15.30
CA GLN A 182 27.05 15.10 -14.87
C GLN A 182 27.64 13.93 -14.09
N THR A 183 28.83 13.50 -14.47
CA THR A 183 29.58 12.44 -13.80
C THR A 183 30.97 12.95 -13.46
N GLY A 184 31.43 12.70 -12.22
CA GLY A 184 32.71 13.23 -11.73
C GLY A 184 33.95 12.48 -12.25
N GLU A 185 33.83 11.20 -12.55
CA GLU A 185 34.96 10.35 -13.00
C GLU A 185 34.79 9.87 -14.43
N ALA A 186 33.86 8.93 -14.68
CA ALA A 186 33.66 8.34 -15.99
C ALA A 186 32.17 8.14 -16.32
N LEU A 187 31.77 8.56 -17.52
CA LEU A 187 30.50 8.17 -18.12
C LEU A 187 30.76 7.06 -19.14
N VAL A 188 30.35 5.84 -18.82
CA VAL A 188 30.49 4.67 -19.69
C VAL A 188 29.13 4.27 -20.25
N ALA A 189 29.03 4.15 -21.56
CA ALA A 189 27.85 3.67 -22.26
C ALA A 189 28.27 2.60 -23.26
N GLU A 190 27.80 1.38 -23.05
CA GLU A 190 28.06 0.23 -23.90
C GLU A 190 26.73 -0.28 -24.48
N SER A 191 26.73 -0.60 -25.77
CA SER A 191 25.60 -1.21 -26.45
C SER A 191 26.10 -2.39 -27.27
N GLY A 192 25.42 -3.54 -27.15
CA GLY A 192 25.80 -4.75 -27.87
C GLY A 192 25.54 -4.70 -29.37
N GLN A 193 24.73 -3.74 -29.86
CA GLN A 193 24.36 -3.65 -31.28
C GLN A 193 24.52 -2.24 -31.84
N GLU A 194 23.93 -1.24 -31.19
CA GLU A 194 23.88 0.12 -31.74
C GLU A 194 23.77 1.19 -30.64
N THR A 195 24.55 2.25 -30.79
CA THR A 195 24.35 3.53 -30.09
C THR A 195 24.08 4.60 -31.15
N HIS A 196 22.87 5.18 -31.15
CA HIS A 196 22.45 6.19 -32.12
C HIS A 196 22.17 7.53 -31.44
N LEU A 197 22.97 8.55 -31.78
CA LEU A 197 22.79 9.93 -31.32
C LEU A 197 22.27 10.79 -32.47
N LYS A 198 21.01 11.20 -32.40
CA LYS A 198 20.37 12.07 -33.39
C LYS A 198 19.94 13.38 -32.76
N SER A 199 20.33 14.49 -33.37
CA SER A 199 19.87 15.84 -33.03
C SER A 199 19.19 16.47 -34.24
N GLY A 200 18.04 17.12 -34.02
CA GLY A 200 17.41 17.93 -35.07
C GLY A 200 18.12 19.25 -35.34
N GLY A 201 19.07 19.64 -34.47
CA GLY A 201 19.87 20.86 -34.59
C GLY A 201 21.36 20.53 -34.64
N LYS A 202 22.05 20.68 -33.50
CA LYS A 202 23.51 20.49 -33.39
C LYS A 202 23.88 19.37 -32.41
N ILE A 203 25.03 18.75 -32.65
CA ILE A 203 25.75 17.90 -31.69
C ILE A 203 27.12 18.55 -31.50
N VAL A 204 27.51 18.77 -30.24
CA VAL A 204 28.82 19.32 -29.87
C VAL A 204 29.49 18.32 -28.94
N LEU A 205 30.68 17.88 -29.32
CA LEU A 205 31.56 17.05 -28.50
C LEU A 205 32.79 17.88 -28.17
N GLU A 206 33.05 18.11 -26.89
CA GLU A 206 34.17 18.91 -26.40
C GLU A 206 34.97 18.09 -25.41
N ALA A 207 36.28 18.10 -25.57
CA ALA A 207 37.22 17.46 -24.65
C ALA A 207 38.48 18.31 -24.55
N ALA A 208 39.08 18.35 -23.35
CA ALA A 208 40.28 19.14 -23.11
C ALA A 208 41.54 18.54 -23.78
N SER A 209 41.64 17.21 -23.80
CA SER A 209 42.82 16.48 -24.28
C SER A 209 42.61 15.85 -25.64
N GLU A 210 41.55 15.06 -25.81
CA GLU A 210 41.31 14.31 -27.04
C GLU A 210 39.87 13.86 -27.23
N ILE A 211 39.47 13.73 -28.49
CA ILE A 211 38.27 12.98 -28.92
C ILE A 211 38.75 11.92 -29.90
N THR A 212 38.38 10.65 -29.68
CA THR A 212 38.78 9.54 -30.54
C THR A 212 37.58 8.74 -31.00
N LEU A 213 37.47 8.54 -32.31
CA LEU A 213 36.52 7.64 -32.97
C LEU A 213 37.33 6.48 -33.56
N LYS A 214 37.10 5.26 -33.09
CA LYS A 214 37.91 4.08 -33.48
C LYS A 214 37.03 2.90 -33.85
N ILE A 215 37.38 2.21 -34.93
CA ILE A 215 36.74 0.97 -35.40
C ILE A 215 37.84 0.00 -35.82
N GLY A 216 38.01 -1.11 -35.10
CA GLY A 216 39.09 -2.05 -35.35
C GLY A 216 40.46 -1.36 -35.35
N GLY A 217 41.21 -1.47 -36.45
CA GLY A 217 42.50 -0.77 -36.66
C GLY A 217 42.40 0.67 -37.18
N HIS A 218 41.20 1.14 -37.55
CA HIS A 218 40.98 2.49 -38.10
C HIS A 218 40.58 3.49 -37.01
N PHE A 219 41.00 4.74 -37.15
CA PHE A 219 40.63 5.79 -36.21
C PHE A 219 40.63 7.20 -36.83
N ILE A 220 39.89 8.09 -36.18
CA ILE A 220 40.01 9.54 -36.24
C ILE A 220 40.25 10.02 -34.82
N ARG A 221 41.34 10.75 -34.60
CA ARG A 221 41.70 11.29 -33.29
C ARG A 221 41.91 12.80 -33.40
N LEU A 222 41.14 13.54 -32.63
CA LEU A 222 41.17 15.00 -32.53
C LEU A 222 41.98 15.36 -31.28
N THR A 223 42.98 16.21 -31.44
CA THR A 223 43.80 16.75 -30.35
C THR A 223 43.98 18.26 -30.55
N PRO A 224 44.44 19.02 -29.53
CA PRO A 224 44.80 20.43 -29.72
C PRO A 224 45.85 20.68 -30.83
N GLY A 225 46.66 19.68 -31.17
CA GLY A 225 47.68 19.78 -32.23
C GLY A 225 47.16 19.48 -33.65
N GLY A 226 45.92 19.04 -33.81
CA GLY A 226 45.30 18.75 -35.11
C GLY A 226 44.51 17.44 -35.17
N ILE A 227 44.11 17.08 -36.39
CA ILE A 227 43.32 15.87 -36.72
C ILE A 227 44.26 14.78 -37.21
N LEU A 228 44.29 13.64 -36.53
CA LEU A 228 45.08 12.46 -36.87
C LEU A 228 44.18 11.33 -37.37
N THR A 229 44.61 10.61 -38.42
CA THR A 229 43.84 9.52 -39.03
C THR A 229 44.72 8.30 -39.33
N SER A 230 44.11 7.13 -39.49
CA SER A 230 44.79 5.93 -39.99
C SER A 230 45.17 6.06 -41.49
N PRO A 231 46.16 5.31 -42.03
CA PRO A 231 46.79 5.52 -43.35
C PRO A 231 45.92 5.45 -44.63
N ASN A 232 44.60 5.27 -44.54
CA ASN A 232 43.71 5.05 -45.69
C ASN A 232 42.41 5.86 -45.57
N LEU A 233 42.52 7.19 -45.49
CA LEU A 233 41.34 8.07 -45.47
C LEU A 233 40.81 8.32 -46.89
N SER A 234 39.68 7.71 -47.23
CA SER A 234 38.95 7.99 -48.48
C SER A 234 38.01 9.19 -48.30
N VAL A 235 38.15 10.22 -49.14
CA VAL A 235 37.33 11.44 -49.09
C VAL A 235 36.35 11.47 -50.27
N GLY A 236 35.06 11.67 -50.00
CA GLY A 236 34.03 11.89 -51.04
C GLY A 236 33.50 10.61 -51.73
N GLN A 237 33.77 9.42 -51.19
CA GLN A 237 33.26 8.14 -51.69
C GLN A 237 32.37 7.48 -50.62
N GLY A 238 31.16 7.02 -50.99
CA GLY A 238 30.25 6.26 -50.11
C GLY A 238 28.92 6.95 -49.76
N SER A 239 28.09 6.27 -48.96
CA SER A 239 26.82 6.77 -48.42
C SER A 239 26.85 6.71 -46.87
N ALA A 240 26.05 7.55 -46.22
CA ALA A 240 25.92 7.53 -44.77
C ALA A 240 25.18 6.26 -44.29
N GLY A 241 25.59 5.72 -43.14
CA GLY A 241 24.82 4.68 -42.45
C GLY A 241 23.52 5.23 -41.87
N ALA A 242 22.52 4.36 -41.71
CA ALA A 242 21.26 4.69 -41.04
C ALA A 242 21.24 4.08 -39.63
N GLY A 243 20.80 4.87 -38.64
CA GLY A 243 20.53 4.38 -37.30
C GLY A 243 19.06 4.03 -37.08
N ARG A 244 18.78 3.19 -36.07
CA ARG A 244 17.41 2.84 -35.65
C ARG A 244 16.64 4.09 -35.21
N GLY A 245 15.37 4.16 -35.60
CA GLY A 245 14.45 5.23 -35.17
C GLY A 245 14.09 5.11 -33.69
N LEU A 246 13.65 6.23 -33.12
CA LEU A 246 13.11 6.26 -31.76
C LEU A 246 11.79 5.47 -31.70
N SER A 247 11.68 4.51 -30.78
CA SER A 247 10.47 3.74 -30.50
C SER A 247 10.20 3.78 -28.99
N LEU A 248 9.60 4.89 -28.52
CA LEU A 248 9.30 5.08 -27.10
C LEU A 248 8.13 4.19 -26.68
N GLN A 249 8.34 3.40 -25.64
CA GLN A 249 7.26 2.71 -24.93
C GLN A 249 6.77 3.63 -23.81
N LEU A 250 5.53 4.10 -23.91
CA LEU A 250 4.89 4.87 -22.85
C LEU A 250 4.28 3.91 -21.81
N PRO A 251 4.13 4.35 -20.54
CA PRO A 251 3.37 3.60 -19.55
C PRO A 251 1.87 3.65 -19.90
N GLU A 252 1.45 2.87 -20.89
CA GLU A 252 0.07 2.72 -21.35
C GLU A 252 -0.59 1.50 -20.68
N GLY A 253 -1.90 1.57 -20.44
CA GLY A 253 -2.70 0.40 -20.07
C GLY A 253 -2.73 0.03 -18.58
N VAL A 254 -2.23 0.88 -17.67
CA VAL A 254 -2.46 0.65 -16.24
C VAL A 254 -3.84 1.21 -15.86
N GLU A 255 -4.72 0.33 -15.37
CA GLU A 255 -6.03 0.75 -14.88
C GLU A 255 -5.87 1.82 -13.78
N PRO A 256 -6.74 2.85 -13.77
CA PRO A 256 -6.75 3.84 -12.68
C PRO A 256 -6.85 3.15 -11.32
N LEU A 257 -6.36 3.80 -10.28
CA LEU A 257 -6.57 3.33 -8.91
C LEU A 257 -8.05 2.95 -8.73
N PRO A 258 -8.35 1.76 -8.16
CA PRO A 258 -9.73 1.32 -8.03
C PRO A 258 -10.51 2.38 -7.26
N GLY A 259 -11.61 2.86 -7.86
CA GLY A 259 -12.48 3.84 -7.22
C GLY A 259 -12.92 3.30 -5.86
N VAL A 260 -12.68 4.07 -4.79
CA VAL A 260 -13.10 3.68 -3.44
C VAL A 260 -14.62 3.68 -3.41
N LYS A 261 -15.23 2.50 -3.57
CA LYS A 261 -16.63 2.29 -3.21
C LYS A 261 -16.68 2.37 -1.69
N SER A 262 -16.96 3.54 -1.13
CA SER A 262 -17.28 3.64 0.30
C SER A 262 -18.50 2.76 0.55
N PRO A 263 -18.40 1.62 1.25
CA PRO A 263 -19.53 0.76 1.53
C PRO A 263 -20.33 1.31 2.71
N VAL A 264 -20.38 2.64 2.88
CA VAL A 264 -21.20 3.24 3.93
C VAL A 264 -22.61 3.24 3.37
N LYS A 265 -23.54 2.54 4.04
CA LYS A 265 -24.97 2.71 3.75
C LYS A 265 -25.25 4.23 3.75
N PRO A 266 -25.89 4.80 2.72
CA PRO A 266 -26.09 6.24 2.61
C PRO A 266 -26.65 6.87 3.89
N ILE A 267 -27.50 6.12 4.61
CA ILE A 267 -28.09 6.51 5.87
C ILE A 267 -27.04 6.75 6.97
N CYS A 268 -26.05 5.88 7.16
CA CYS A 268 -25.03 6.04 8.22
C CYS A 268 -24.14 7.26 7.97
N ALA A 269 -23.71 7.49 6.73
CA ALA A 269 -22.90 8.66 6.38
C ALA A 269 -23.68 9.97 6.56
N LEU A 270 -24.94 10.01 6.11
CA LEU A 270 -25.83 11.17 6.29
C LEU A 270 -26.19 11.41 7.75
N GLN A 271 -26.37 10.35 8.54
CA GLN A 271 -26.65 10.42 9.97
C GLN A 271 -25.44 10.88 10.79
N ALA A 272 -24.22 10.56 10.37
CA ALA A 272 -22.99 11.04 11.01
C ALA A 272 -22.74 12.54 10.77
N GLN A 273 -23.30 13.08 9.68
CA GLN A 273 -23.23 14.49 9.31
C GLN A 273 -24.39 15.33 9.85
N ARG A 274 -25.39 14.71 10.49
CA ARG A 274 -26.50 15.42 11.12
C ARG A 274 -26.11 15.82 12.53
N ASP A 275 -25.97 17.13 12.76
CA ASP A 275 -25.88 17.70 14.10
C ASP A 275 -27.17 17.43 14.87
N VAL A 276 -27.18 16.37 15.66
CA VAL A 276 -28.19 16.19 16.70
C VAL A 276 -27.68 16.94 17.93
N ASN A 277 -28.19 18.16 18.16
CA ASN A 277 -27.87 18.98 19.33
C ASN A 277 -28.30 18.27 20.63
N LEU A 278 -27.45 17.38 21.14
CA LEU A 278 -27.48 16.85 22.49
C LEU A 278 -26.34 17.50 23.27
N THR A 279 -26.39 18.82 23.39
CA THR A 279 -25.42 19.60 24.15
C THR A 279 -25.78 19.51 25.63
N ILE A 280 -24.87 18.98 26.46
CA ILE A 280 -24.97 19.15 27.91
C ILE A 280 -24.53 20.60 28.19
N ASN A 281 -25.48 21.48 28.47
CA ASN A 281 -25.17 22.84 28.92
C ASN A 281 -24.63 22.75 30.35
N ASN A 282 -23.31 22.81 30.51
CA ASN A 282 -22.69 23.11 31.80
C ASN A 282 -22.87 24.60 32.07
N GLN A 283 -24.08 25.01 32.43
CA GLN A 283 -24.23 26.23 33.22
C GLN A 283 -23.83 25.84 34.65
N GLU A 284 -22.58 26.11 35.00
CA GLU A 284 -22.15 26.18 36.38
C GLU A 284 -22.93 27.34 37.03
N ASP A 285 -23.75 27.03 38.04
CA ASP A 285 -24.40 28.03 38.88
C ASP A 285 -23.30 28.84 39.62
N GLU A 286 -23.15 30.12 39.26
CA GLU A 286 -22.39 31.13 40.04
C GLU A 286 -23.04 31.44 41.39
#